data_AF-A0A392PBX6-F1
#
_entry.id   AF-A0A392PBX6-F1
#
_cell.length_a   1.000
_cell.length_b   1.000
_cell.length_c   1.000
_cell.angle_alpha   90.00
_cell.angle_beta   90.00
_cell.angle_gamma   90.00
#
_symmetry.space_group_name_H-M   'P 1'
#
loop_
_entity.id
_entity.type
_entity.pdbx_description
1 polymer ?
#
loop_
_entity_poly.entity_id
_entity_poly.type
_entity_poly.pdbx_seq_one_letter_code
_entity_poly.pdbx_strand_id
1 'polypeptide(L)'
;VDYHECFRVYDNPNVTVHFNTETVDIVSNTKGQMSGILVRKLDSGEESVLEAKGLFYGIGHSPNTQLLKGQVELDQSGYLLVKEGTAKT
;
A
#
# COMPACT_ATOMS: atom_id res chain seq x y z
N VAL A 1 -8.56 2.49 13.05
CA VAL A 1 -7.13 2.84 13.12
C VAL A 1 -7.01 3.76 14.31
N ASP A 2 -6.27 3.36 15.33
CA ASP A 2 -6.10 4.20 16.52
C ASP A 2 -5.21 5.39 16.14
N TYR A 3 -5.73 6.61 16.23
CA TYR A 3 -5.06 7.83 15.78
C TYR A 3 -3.83 8.17 16.64
N HIS A 4 -3.65 7.51 17.78
CA HIS A 4 -2.63 7.84 18.76
C HIS A 4 -1.22 7.30 18.45
N GLU A 5 -1.02 6.41 17.46
CA GLU A 5 0.29 5.77 17.23
C GLU A 5 1.05 6.23 15.98
N CYS A 6 0.46 7.03 15.09
CA CYS A 6 1.10 7.47 13.84
C CYS A 6 1.60 8.93 13.87
N PHE A 7 1.85 9.51 15.06
CA PHE A 7 2.28 10.90 15.22
C PHE A 7 3.46 11.30 14.31
N ARG A 8 4.43 10.41 14.09
CA ARG A 8 5.56 10.68 13.17
C ARG A 8 5.16 10.99 11.73
N VAL A 9 4.05 10.44 11.26
CA VAL A 9 3.54 10.67 9.89
C VAL A 9 2.71 11.95 9.86
N TYR A 10 1.81 12.12 10.84
CA TYR A 10 0.92 13.28 10.89
C TYR A 10 1.61 14.59 11.23
N ASP A 11 2.68 14.53 12.04
CA ASP A 11 3.42 15.71 12.48
C ASP A 11 4.55 16.10 11.50
N ASN A 12 4.76 15.34 10.42
CA ASN A 12 5.80 15.63 9.46
C ASN A 12 5.32 16.69 8.43
N PRO A 13 5.95 17.87 8.37
CA PRO A 13 5.51 18.96 7.48
C PRO A 13 5.67 18.63 5.99
N ASN A 14 6.45 17.61 5.63
CA ASN A 14 6.65 17.18 4.25
C ASN A 14 5.70 16.04 3.84
N VAL A 15 4.78 15.63 4.72
CA VAL A 15 3.83 14.53 4.45
C VAL A 15 2.42 15.07 4.53
N THR A 16 1.61 14.71 3.53
CA THR A 16 0.17 14.98 3.53
C THR A 16 -0.57 13.65 3.38
N VAL A 17 -1.48 13.37 4.30
CA VAL A 17 -2.27 12.14 4.29
C VAL A 17 -3.62 12.41 3.63
N HIS A 18 -3.88 11.71 2.53
CA HIS A 18 -5.18 11.74 1.84
C HIS A 18 -6.01 10.54 2.30
N PHE A 19 -6.85 10.75 3.31
CA PHE A 19 -7.82 9.74 3.76
C PHE A 19 -8.99 9.62 2.78
N ASN A 20 -9.66 8.46 2.79
CA ASN A 20 -10.82 8.17 1.93
C ASN A 20 -10.53 8.42 0.44
N THR A 21 -9.29 8.21 0.00
CA THR A 21 -8.85 8.45 -1.37
C THR A 21 -8.26 7.19 -1.96
N GLU A 22 -8.74 6.78 -3.13
CA GLU A 22 -8.16 5.69 -3.91
C GLU A 22 -7.43 6.22 -5.16
N THR A 23 -6.39 5.50 -5.58
CA THR A 23 -5.73 5.73 -6.87
C THR A 23 -6.51 5.03 -7.97
N VAL A 24 -6.87 5.77 -9.02
CA VAL A 24 -7.61 5.26 -10.19
C VAL A 24 -6.68 4.99 -11.38
N ASP A 25 -5.81 5.94 -11.72
CA ASP A 25 -4.91 5.83 -12.87
C ASP A 25 -3.66 6.71 -12.71
N ILE A 26 -2.64 6.46 -13.55
CA ILE A 26 -1.43 7.27 -13.66
C ILE A 26 -1.57 8.27 -14.79
N VAL A 27 -1.29 9.54 -14.50
CA VAL A 27 -1.23 10.59 -15.51
C VAL A 27 0.22 10.73 -15.99
N SER A 28 0.42 10.66 -17.31
CA SER A 28 1.73 10.87 -17.94
C SER A 28 1.85 12.22 -18.63
N ASN A 29 3.04 12.79 -18.65
CA ASN A 29 3.38 13.93 -19.50
C ASN A 29 3.60 13.53 -20.96
N THR A 30 3.88 14.50 -21.82
CA THR A 30 4.13 14.29 -23.27
C THR A 30 5.35 13.42 -23.60
N LYS A 31 6.23 13.16 -22.63
CA LYS A 31 7.39 12.28 -22.75
C LYS A 31 7.12 10.87 -22.22
N GLY A 32 5.89 10.57 -21.81
CA GLY A 32 5.50 9.27 -21.25
C GLY A 32 5.96 9.04 -19.81
N GLN A 33 6.43 10.08 -19.11
CA GLN A 33 6.82 9.97 -17.70
C GLN A 33 5.64 10.34 -16.80
N MET A 34 5.55 9.73 -15.62
CA MET A 34 4.54 10.08 -14.61
C MET A 34 4.61 11.57 -14.26
N SER A 35 3.46 12.24 -14.32
CA SER A 35 3.27 13.63 -13.90
C SER A 35 2.15 13.79 -12.87
N GLY A 36 1.35 12.76 -12.64
CA GLY A 36 0.35 12.78 -11.58
C GLY A 36 -0.35 11.44 -11.41
N ILE A 37 -1.31 11.44 -10.49
CA ILE A 37 -2.17 10.32 -10.16
C ILE A 37 -3.61 10.83 -10.24
N LEU A 38 -4.46 10.17 -11.03
CA LEU A 38 -5.89 10.35 -10.94
C LEU A 38 -6.36 9.66 -9.67
N VAL A 39 -6.94 10.44 -8.76
CA VAL A 39 -7.45 9.94 -7.49
C VAL A 39 -8.95 10.17 -7.38
N ARG A 40 -9.63 9.28 -6.66
CA ARG A 40 -11.05 9.39 -6.35
C ARG A 40 -11.29 9.42 -4.86
N LYS A 41 -12.13 10.34 -4.39
CA LYS A 41 -12.64 10.33 -3.03
C LYS A 41 -13.75 9.28 -2.89
N LEU A 42 -13.65 8.40 -1.90
CA LEU A 42 -14.58 7.29 -1.68
C LEU A 42 -15.94 7.72 -1.14
N ASP A 43 -16.00 8.85 -0.44
CA ASP A 43 -17.23 9.39 0.15
C ASP A 43 -18.09 10.15 -0.87
N SER A 44 -17.47 10.91 -1.77
CA SER A 44 -18.18 11.73 -2.77
C SER A 44 -18.15 11.17 -4.19
N GLY A 45 -17.21 10.29 -4.51
CA GLY A 45 -16.92 9.85 -5.88
C GLY A 45 -16.20 10.90 -6.74
N GLU A 46 -15.84 12.06 -6.19
CA GLU A 46 -15.13 13.12 -6.90
C GLU A 46 -13.74 12.66 -7.35
N GLU A 47 -13.40 12.90 -8.61
CA GLU A 47 -12.09 12.63 -9.18
C GLU A 47 -11.25 13.90 -9.35
N SER A 48 -9.96 13.80 -9.09
CA SER A 48 -9.01 14.90 -9.25
C SER A 48 -7.61 14.38 -9.57
N VAL A 49 -6.76 15.22 -10.16
CA VAL A 49 -5.36 14.86 -10.43
C VAL A 49 -4.48 15.41 -9.31
N LEU A 50 -3.76 14.51 -8.63
CA LEU A 50 -2.68 14.87 -7.73
C LEU A 50 -1.36 14.92 -8.51
N GLU A 51 -0.75 16.09 -8.62
CA GLU A 51 0.55 16.23 -9.29
C GLU A 51 1.64 15.49 -8.50
N ALA A 52 2.34 14.58 -9.17
CA ALA A 52 3.35 13.74 -8.55
C ALA A 52 4.32 13.20 -9.61
N LYS A 53 5.59 13.04 -9.24
CA LYS A 53 6.64 12.51 -10.13
C LYS A 53 6.96 11.04 -9.90
N GLY A 54 6.36 10.42 -8.89
CA GLY A 54 6.57 9.03 -8.54
C GLY A 54 5.46 8.49 -7.64
N LEU A 55 5.22 7.19 -7.72
CA LEU A 55 4.28 6.42 -6.90
C LEU A 55 5.01 5.20 -6.33
N PHE A 56 4.84 4.97 -5.03
CA PHE A 56 5.39 3.81 -4.33
C PHE A 56 4.25 3.03 -3.68
N TYR A 57 4.15 1.73 -3.97
CA TYR A 57 3.13 0.88 -3.37
C TYR A 57 3.59 0.36 -2.01
N GLY A 58 2.87 0.75 -0.96
CA GLY A 58 3.07 0.30 0.41
C GLY A 58 1.88 -0.49 0.96
N ILE A 59 1.34 -1.43 0.18
CA ILE A 59 0.06 -2.12 0.45
C ILE A 59 0.22 -3.55 1.01
N GLY A 60 1.36 -3.84 1.64
CA GLY A 60 1.70 -5.20 2.09
C GLY A 60 2.30 -6.06 0.98
N HIS A 61 2.49 -7.36 1.24
CA HIS A 61 3.12 -8.30 0.33
C HIS A 61 2.26 -9.56 0.18
N SER A 62 2.36 -10.22 -0.96
CA SER A 62 1.83 -11.57 -1.17
C SER A 62 2.98 -12.58 -1.06
N PRO A 63 3.01 -13.44 -0.03
CA PRO A 63 4.02 -14.48 0.08
C PRO A 63 3.96 -15.47 -1.08
N ASN A 64 5.12 -15.98 -1.51
CA ASN A 64 5.24 -16.98 -2.58
C ASN A 64 4.97 -18.42 -2.06
N THR A 65 3.90 -18.61 -1.30
CA THR A 65 3.58 -19.88 -0.61
C THR A 65 2.51 -20.70 -1.31
N GLN A 66 2.08 -20.30 -2.51
CA GLN A 66 0.96 -20.94 -3.22
C GLN A 66 1.18 -22.45 -3.44
N LEU A 67 2.41 -22.85 -3.75
CA LEU A 67 2.77 -24.26 -3.97
C LEU A 67 2.79 -25.09 -2.67
N LEU A 68 2.90 -24.45 -1.51
CA LEU A 68 3.05 -25.10 -0.21
C LEU A 68 1.72 -25.28 0.54
N LYS A 69 0.62 -24.78 -0.03
CA LYS A 69 -0.72 -24.87 0.58
C LYS A 69 -1.09 -26.33 0.87
N GLY A 70 -1.47 -26.58 2.12
CA GLY A 70 -1.84 -27.92 2.61
C GLY A 70 -0.67 -28.86 2.90
N GLN A 71 0.58 -28.43 2.67
CA GLN A 71 1.79 -29.21 2.98
C GLN A 71 2.49 -28.74 4.25
N VAL A 72 2.35 -27.46 4.57
CA VAL A 72 2.88 -26.81 5.77
C VAL A 72 1.84 -25.84 6.33
N GLU A 73 2.00 -25.49 7.60
CA GLU A 73 1.09 -24.53 8.23
C GLU A 73 1.40 -23.10 7.75
N LEU A 74 0.34 -22.39 7.38
CA LEU A 74 0.38 -21.00 6.94
C LEU A 74 -0.54 -20.17 7.85
N ASP A 75 -0.18 -18.91 8.07
CA ASP A 75 -1.09 -17.97 8.72
C ASP A 75 -2.22 -17.50 7.78
N GLN A 76 -3.14 -16.70 8.31
CA GLN A 76 -4.28 -16.17 7.53
C GLN A 76 -3.85 -15.25 6.37
N SER A 77 -2.67 -14.66 6.44
CA SER A 77 -2.09 -13.79 5.40
C SER A 77 -1.25 -14.58 4.39
N GLY A 78 -1.11 -15.90 4.58
CA GLY A 78 -0.37 -16.80 3.71
C GLY A 78 1.13 -16.90 3.99
N TYR A 79 1.64 -16.35 5.09
CA TYR A 79 3.03 -16.51 5.50
C TYR A 79 3.25 -17.89 6.14
N LEU A 80 4.48 -18.40 6.04
CA LEU A 80 4.88 -19.63 6.71
C LEU A 80 4.91 -19.42 8.22
N LEU A 81 4.25 -20.31 8.96
CA LEU A 81 4.46 -20.40 10.40
C LEU A 81 5.81 -21.07 10.65
N VAL A 82 6.60 -20.49 11.56
CA VAL A 82 7.90 -21.02 11.96
C VAL A 82 8.06 -20.97 13.46
N LYS A 83 8.88 -21.88 14.01
CA LYS A 83 9.40 -21.71 15.35
C LYS A 83 10.42 -20.57 15.35
N GLU A 84 10.10 -19.51 16.06
CA GLU A 84 10.90 -18.28 16.16
C GLU A 84 12.40 -18.57 16.41
N GLY A 85 13.25 -17.88 15.66
CA GLY A 85 14.71 -18.04 15.72
C GLY A 85 15.25 -19.34 15.10
N THR A 86 14.43 -20.12 14.41
CA THR A 86 14.84 -21.39 13.78
C THR A 86 14.33 -21.52 12.34
N ALA A 87 14.82 -22.55 11.62
CA ALA A 87 14.35 -22.92 10.29
C ALA A 87 13.22 -23.98 10.32
N LYS A 88 12.63 -24.29 11.50
CA LYS A 88 11.57 -25.28 11.61
C LYS A 88 10.21 -24.65 11.35
N THR A 89 9.45 -25.27 10.45
CA THR A 89 8.02 -25.01 10.16
C THR A 89 7.17 -26.05 10.86
#